data_AF-A0A6J1QLK9-F1
#
_entry.id   AF-A0A6J1QLK9-F1
#
_cell.length_a   1.000
_cell.length_b   1.000
_cell.length_c   1.000
_cell.angle_alpha   90.00
_cell.angle_beta   90.00
_cell.angle_gamma   90.00
#
_symmetry.space_group_name_H-M   'P 1'
#
loop_
_entity.id
_entity.type
_entity.pdbx_description
1 polymer ?
#
loop_
_entity_poly.entity_id
_entity_poly.type
_entity_poly.pdbx_seq_one_letter_code
_entity_poly.pdbx_strand_id
1 'polypeptide(L)'
;MAQSRLEKIGTIYTRIASLLKGKGLTEEDKPLWVAVYEAFPPKYEPRYDRRLPKKPVRPIFYEEDLIRARFHRDQSFIPATNLANKNVKSATQNFLSMYETIKKQEGLSEDSAYERAMKQYTSERQMRMESKGNELSKDS
;
A
#
# COMPACT_ATOMS: atom_id res chain seq x y z
N MET A 1 30.17 36.63 -3.58
CA MET A 1 28.85 36.07 -3.92
C MET A 1 27.87 36.37 -2.80
N ALA A 2 26.82 37.13 -3.05
CA ALA A 2 25.77 37.37 -2.05
C ALA A 2 24.92 36.09 -1.91
N GLN A 3 24.97 35.45 -0.74
CA GLN A 3 24.15 34.28 -0.42
C GLN A 3 23.15 34.64 0.67
N SER A 4 21.88 34.24 0.49
CA SER A 4 20.84 34.43 1.51
C SER A 4 20.59 33.14 2.28
N ARG A 5 20.81 33.17 3.60
CA ARG A 5 20.57 32.05 4.53
C ARG A 5 19.25 32.15 5.29
N LEU A 6 18.38 33.09 4.93
CA LEU A 6 17.13 33.39 5.66
C LEU A 6 16.05 32.34 5.36
N GLU A 7 15.99 31.25 6.11
CA GLU A 7 15.08 30.13 5.87
C GLU A 7 13.60 30.44 6.15
N LYS A 8 13.32 31.34 7.09
CA LYS A 8 11.94 31.71 7.50
C LYS A 8 11.26 32.73 6.59
N ILE A 9 12.01 33.35 5.68
CA ILE A 9 11.55 34.45 4.83
C ILE A 9 11.51 33.99 3.37
N GLY A 10 10.31 33.95 2.79
CA GLY A 10 10.09 33.51 1.41
C GLY A 10 10.51 32.07 1.16
N THR A 11 10.73 31.72 -0.10
CA THR A 11 11.28 30.43 -0.53
C THR A 11 12.69 30.61 -1.09
N ILE A 12 13.43 29.50 -1.24
CA ILE A 12 14.74 29.54 -1.91
C ILE A 12 14.64 30.15 -3.32
N TYR A 13 13.54 29.88 -4.03
CA TYR A 13 13.30 30.38 -5.38
C TYR A 13 13.05 31.90 -5.36
N THR A 14 12.13 32.39 -4.53
CA THR A 14 11.84 33.83 -4.46
C THR A 14 13.05 34.63 -4.00
N ARG A 15 13.90 34.07 -3.13
CA ARG A 15 15.14 34.72 -2.69
C ARG A 15 16.15 34.84 -3.84
N ILE A 16 16.36 33.78 -4.63
CA ILE A 16 17.25 33.83 -5.79
C ILE A 16 16.71 34.75 -6.89
N ALA A 17 15.41 34.66 -7.21
CA ALA A 17 14.77 35.54 -8.18
C ALA A 17 14.91 37.03 -7.79
N SER A 18 14.82 37.34 -6.49
CA SER A 18 15.03 38.70 -6.00
C SER A 18 16.49 39.14 -6.10
N LEU A 19 17.44 38.25 -5.83
CA LEU A 19 18.88 38.55 -5.99
C LEU A 19 19.26 38.79 -7.44
N LEU A 20 18.73 38.00 -8.38
CA LEU A 20 18.91 38.20 -9.82
C LEU A 20 18.32 39.55 -10.25
N LYS A 21 17.06 39.83 -9.88
CA LYS A 21 16.38 41.10 -10.18
C LYS A 21 17.11 42.32 -9.58
N GLY A 22 17.66 42.17 -8.38
CA GLY A 22 18.42 43.20 -7.68
C GLY A 22 19.88 43.32 -8.12
N LYS A 23 20.33 42.55 -9.13
CA LYS A 23 21.74 42.45 -9.57
C LYS A 23 22.72 42.06 -8.44
N GLY A 24 22.22 41.44 -7.37
CA GLY A 24 23.02 40.86 -6.30
C GLY A 24 23.57 39.47 -6.65
N LEU A 25 23.03 38.86 -7.71
CA LEU A 25 23.52 37.65 -8.37
C LEU A 25 23.54 37.91 -9.89
N THR A 26 24.59 37.49 -10.58
CA THR A 26 24.66 37.58 -12.05
C THR A 26 23.88 36.44 -12.69
N GLU A 27 23.49 36.58 -13.96
CA GLU A 27 22.83 35.50 -14.70
C GLU A 27 23.77 34.29 -14.90
N GLU A 28 25.08 34.52 -14.99
CA GLU A 28 26.11 33.48 -15.07
C GLU A 28 26.19 32.64 -13.79
N ASP A 29 25.94 33.29 -12.63
CA ASP A 29 25.92 32.64 -11.32
C ASP A 29 24.52 32.06 -10.98
N LYS A 30 23.54 32.13 -11.90
CA LYS A 30 22.20 31.56 -11.70
C LYS A 30 22.31 30.04 -11.47
N PRO A 31 21.81 29.50 -10.34
CA PRO A 31 21.89 28.06 -10.10
C PRO A 31 21.12 27.26 -11.15
N LEU A 32 21.70 26.16 -11.60
CA LEU A 32 21.15 25.29 -12.66
C LEU A 32 19.69 24.87 -12.39
N TRP A 33 19.36 24.59 -11.13
CA TRP A 33 18.03 24.13 -10.74
C TRP A 33 16.94 25.18 -10.95
N VAL A 34 17.27 26.47 -11.08
CA VAL A 34 16.26 27.52 -11.24
C VAL A 34 15.48 27.35 -12.53
N ALA A 35 16.14 26.97 -13.63
CA ALA A 35 15.46 26.67 -14.90
C ALA A 35 14.50 25.47 -14.75
N VAL A 36 14.89 24.45 -13.98
CA VAL A 36 14.04 23.30 -13.68
C VAL A 36 12.83 23.71 -12.84
N TYR A 37 13.03 24.59 -11.85
CA TYR A 37 11.95 25.11 -11.01
C TYR A 37 10.96 25.99 -11.81
N GLU A 38 11.46 26.83 -12.71
CA GLU A 38 10.65 27.67 -13.60
C GLU A 38 9.82 26.83 -14.58
N ALA A 39 10.41 25.77 -15.13
CA ALA A 39 9.71 24.86 -16.05
C ALA A 39 8.71 23.94 -15.33
N PHE A 40 9.06 23.45 -14.14
CA PHE A 40 8.28 22.47 -13.38
C PHE A 40 8.12 22.90 -11.90
N PRO A 41 7.35 23.98 -11.64
CA PRO A 41 7.18 24.46 -10.29
C PRO A 41 6.42 23.45 -9.43
N PRO A 42 6.74 23.35 -8.12
CA PRO A 42 6.05 22.44 -7.22
C PRO A 42 4.58 22.87 -7.06
N LYS A 43 3.68 21.89 -6.88
CA LYS A 43 2.24 22.16 -6.63
C LYS A 43 1.99 23.13 -5.47
N TYR A 44 2.86 23.09 -4.45
CA TYR A 44 2.80 23.97 -3.30
C TYR A 44 4.19 24.53 -3.02
N GLU A 45 4.27 25.84 -2.82
CA GLU A 45 5.53 26.49 -2.48
C GLU A 45 6.08 25.98 -1.13
N PRO A 46 7.40 25.77 -1.03
CA PRO A 46 8.07 25.33 0.19
C PRO A 46 8.26 26.50 1.17
N ARG A 47 7.15 27.09 1.60
CA ARG A 47 7.16 28.18 2.58
C ARG A 47 7.36 27.64 4.00
N TYR A 48 8.13 28.37 4.81
CA TYR A 48 8.35 28.04 6.22
C TYR A 48 7.05 28.04 7.04
N ASP A 49 6.13 28.95 6.75
CA ASP A 49 4.86 29.13 7.46
C ASP A 49 3.71 28.26 6.90
N ARG A 50 4.03 27.30 6.02
CA ARG A 50 3.02 26.42 5.42
C ARG A 50 2.38 25.54 6.48
N ARG A 51 1.11 25.82 6.79
CA ARG A 51 0.28 24.96 7.65
C ARG A 51 -0.17 23.73 6.87
N LEU A 52 0.12 22.53 7.38
CA LEU A 52 -0.44 21.31 6.83
C LEU A 52 -1.96 21.26 7.10
N PRO A 53 -2.76 20.81 6.13
CA PRO A 53 -4.18 20.61 6.37
C PRO A 53 -4.35 19.51 7.43
N LYS A 54 -5.04 19.84 8.53
CA LYS A 54 -5.43 18.86 9.57
C LYS A 54 -6.60 18.02 9.06
N LYS A 55 -6.32 17.10 8.14
CA LYS A 55 -7.33 16.14 7.68
C LYS A 55 -7.34 14.93 8.60
N PRO A 56 -8.49 14.49 9.12
CA PRO A 56 -8.56 13.24 9.87
C PRO A 56 -8.22 12.08 8.92
N VAL A 57 -7.25 11.27 9.33
CA VAL A 57 -6.93 10.00 8.65
C VAL A 57 -8.06 9.03 8.94
N ARG A 58 -8.70 8.50 7.90
CA ARG A 58 -9.78 7.51 8.04
C ARG A 58 -9.19 6.11 7.94
N PRO A 59 -9.67 5.14 8.74
CA PRO A 59 -9.33 3.74 8.52
C PRO A 59 -9.84 3.30 7.14
N ILE A 60 -9.06 2.46 6.46
CA ILE A 60 -9.41 1.89 5.16
C ILE A 60 -9.86 0.46 5.41
N PHE A 61 -11.14 0.20 5.20
CA PHE A 61 -11.74 -1.13 5.27
C PHE A 61 -12.35 -1.47 3.91
N TYR A 62 -12.29 -2.74 3.54
CA TYR A 62 -12.91 -3.28 2.35
C TYR A 62 -14.01 -4.28 2.73
N GLU A 63 -14.92 -4.56 1.79
CA GLU A 63 -16.04 -5.47 2.04
C GLU A 63 -15.56 -6.88 2.40
N GLU A 64 -14.47 -7.32 1.77
CA GLU A 64 -13.92 -8.64 2.03
C GLU A 64 -13.24 -8.75 3.41
N ASP A 65 -12.96 -7.65 4.10
CA ASP A 65 -12.37 -7.68 5.45
C ASP A 65 -13.31 -8.35 6.46
N LEU A 66 -14.63 -8.31 6.23
CA LEU A 66 -15.60 -9.05 7.04
C LEU A 66 -15.37 -10.56 6.93
N ILE A 67 -15.15 -11.05 5.71
CA ILE A 67 -14.92 -12.47 5.43
C ILE A 67 -13.52 -12.88 5.91
N ARG A 68 -12.50 -12.04 5.71
CA ARG A 68 -11.14 -12.26 6.24
C ARG A 68 -11.19 -12.37 7.77
N ALA A 69 -11.86 -11.44 8.46
CA ALA A 69 -11.97 -11.46 9.91
C ALA A 69 -12.68 -12.74 10.41
N ARG A 70 -13.75 -13.15 9.73
CA ARG A 70 -14.47 -14.40 10.05
C ARG A 70 -13.58 -15.63 9.87
N PHE A 71 -12.89 -15.74 8.74
CA PHE A 71 -11.97 -16.83 8.45
C PHE A 71 -10.84 -16.93 9.48
N HIS A 72 -10.23 -15.80 9.82
CA HIS A 72 -9.15 -15.75 10.81
C HIS A 72 -9.61 -16.11 12.23
N ARG A 73 -10.87 -15.84 12.57
CA ARG A 73 -11.47 -16.25 13.84
C ARG A 73 -11.79 -17.75 13.88
N ASP A 74 -12.31 -18.29 12.78
CA ASP A 74 -12.78 -19.67 12.72
C ASP A 74 -11.63 -20.68 12.47
N GLN A 75 -10.48 -20.22 12.00
CA GLN A 75 -9.31 -21.07 11.73
C GLN A 75 -8.25 -20.98 12.83
N SER A 76 -7.98 -22.12 13.46
CA SER A 76 -6.94 -22.27 14.48
C SER A 76 -5.51 -22.17 13.93
N PHE A 77 -5.31 -22.46 12.65
CA PHE A 77 -4.00 -22.41 12.00
C PHE A 77 -4.10 -21.87 10.58
N ILE A 78 -3.29 -20.85 10.29
CA ILE A 78 -3.14 -20.24 8.98
C ILE A 78 -1.64 -20.27 8.63
N PRO A 79 -1.26 -20.82 7.46
CA PRO A 79 0.14 -20.93 7.09
C PRO A 79 0.79 -19.55 6.92
N ALA A 80 2.09 -19.48 7.21
CA ALA A 80 2.88 -18.27 7.01
C ALA A 80 2.83 -17.80 5.54
N THR A 81 2.75 -16.49 5.35
CA THR A 81 2.71 -15.87 4.01
C THR A 81 4.03 -15.17 3.72
N ASN A 82 4.58 -15.38 2.52
CA ASN A 82 5.78 -14.68 2.06
C ASN A 82 5.41 -13.30 1.49
N LEU A 83 5.65 -12.23 2.25
CA LEU A 83 5.35 -10.86 1.84
C LEU A 83 6.28 -10.31 0.74
N ALA A 84 7.42 -10.95 0.48
CA ALA A 84 8.33 -10.54 -0.60
C ALA A 84 7.88 -11.05 -1.98
N ASN A 85 7.12 -12.15 -2.03
CA ASN A 85 6.66 -12.72 -3.29
C ASN A 85 5.23 -12.27 -3.60
N LYS A 86 5.08 -11.38 -4.59
CA LYS A 86 3.79 -10.84 -5.04
C LYS A 86 2.92 -11.85 -5.81
N ASN A 87 3.51 -12.94 -6.29
CA ASN A 87 2.80 -13.93 -7.13
C ASN A 87 2.13 -15.02 -6.29
N VAL A 88 2.51 -15.16 -5.01
CA VAL A 88 1.97 -16.20 -4.13
C VAL A 88 0.84 -15.61 -3.29
N LYS A 89 -0.37 -16.12 -3.51
CA LYS A 89 -1.54 -15.77 -2.72
C LYS A 89 -1.45 -16.39 -1.32
N SER A 90 -1.86 -15.63 -0.31
CA SER A 90 -2.01 -16.14 1.06
C SER A 90 -3.13 -17.18 1.14
N ALA A 91 -3.13 -18.00 2.19
CA ALA A 91 -4.24 -18.94 2.44
C ALA A 91 -5.58 -18.22 2.54
N THR A 92 -5.62 -17.07 3.23
CA THR A 92 -6.81 -16.21 3.33
C THR A 92 -7.26 -15.71 1.96
N GLN A 93 -6.34 -15.31 1.08
CA GLN A 93 -6.71 -14.85 -0.26
C GLN A 93 -7.21 -16.00 -1.15
N ASN A 94 -6.64 -17.19 -1.03
CA ASN A 94 -7.13 -18.38 -1.73
C ASN A 94 -8.54 -18.75 -1.25
N PHE A 95 -8.78 -18.73 0.07
CA PHE A 95 -10.10 -18.95 0.64
C PHE A 95 -11.11 -17.91 0.15
N LEU A 96 -10.74 -16.62 0.13
CA LEU A 96 -11.62 -15.57 -0.37
C LEU A 96 -12.01 -15.80 -1.84
N SER A 97 -11.06 -16.17 -2.70
CA SER A 97 -11.37 -16.48 -4.10
C SER A 97 -12.28 -17.70 -4.28
N MET A 98 -12.15 -18.70 -3.42
CA MET A 98 -13.05 -19.86 -3.38
C MET A 98 -14.47 -19.43 -2.96
N TYR A 99 -14.57 -18.65 -1.88
CA TYR A 99 -15.83 -18.09 -1.39
C TYR A 99 -16.55 -17.25 -2.46
N GLU A 100 -15.84 -16.34 -3.13
CA GLU A 100 -16.41 -15.51 -4.21
C GLU A 100 -16.91 -16.36 -5.38
N THR A 101 -16.17 -17.41 -5.74
CA THR A 101 -16.56 -18.34 -6.80
C THR A 101 -17.85 -19.08 -6.44
N ILE A 102 -17.95 -19.61 -5.22
CA ILE A 102 -19.15 -20.30 -4.72
C ILE A 102 -20.34 -19.35 -4.65
N LYS A 103 -20.16 -18.14 -4.09
CA LYS A 103 -21.21 -17.13 -3.99
C LYS A 103 -21.75 -16.77 -5.38
N LYS A 104 -20.88 -16.62 -6.37
CA LYS A 104 -21.26 -16.27 -7.74
C LYS A 104 -21.95 -17.41 -8.49
N GLN A 105 -21.50 -18.64 -8.31
CA GLN A 105 -22.05 -19.80 -9.01
C GLN A 105 -23.42 -20.21 -8.47
N GLU A 106 -23.59 -20.15 -7.15
CA GLU A 106 -24.77 -20.71 -6.49
C GLU A 106 -25.80 -19.65 -6.07
N GLY A 107 -25.48 -18.36 -6.22
CA GLY A 107 -26.38 -17.26 -5.85
C GLY A 107 -26.76 -17.26 -4.37
N LEU A 108 -25.89 -17.83 -3.53
CA LEU A 108 -26.16 -18.09 -2.12
C LEU A 108 -26.08 -16.81 -1.27
N SER A 109 -26.76 -16.86 -0.13
CA SER A 109 -26.54 -15.92 0.97
C SER A 109 -25.09 -15.97 1.45
N GLU A 110 -24.62 -14.87 2.05
CA GLU A 110 -23.23 -14.74 2.49
C GLU A 110 -22.83 -15.81 3.50
N ASP A 111 -23.74 -16.16 4.41
CA ASP A 111 -23.51 -17.17 5.43
C ASP A 111 -23.42 -18.58 4.85
N SER A 112 -24.36 -18.95 3.97
CA SER A 112 -24.36 -20.28 3.36
C SER A 112 -23.19 -20.46 2.38
N ALA A 113 -22.82 -19.42 1.65
CA ALA A 113 -21.62 -19.41 0.81
C ALA A 113 -20.34 -19.59 1.66
N TYR A 114 -20.27 -18.93 2.83
CA TYR A 114 -19.12 -19.05 3.72
C TYR A 114 -19.01 -20.45 4.33
N GLU A 115 -20.10 -21.01 4.84
CA GLU A 115 -20.10 -22.38 5.40
C GLU A 115 -19.68 -23.42 4.37
N ARG A 116 -20.15 -23.28 3.12
CA ARG A 116 -19.77 -24.16 2.03
C ARG A 116 -18.29 -24.02 1.67
N ALA A 117 -17.80 -22.79 1.55
CA ALA A 117 -16.39 -22.51 1.32
C ALA A 117 -15.52 -23.08 2.46
N MET A 118 -15.96 -22.99 3.71
CA MET A 118 -15.27 -23.55 4.86
C MET A 118 -15.18 -25.07 4.80
N LYS A 119 -16.27 -25.77 4.46
CA LYS A 119 -16.27 -27.22 4.27
C LYS A 119 -15.32 -27.67 3.16
N GLN A 120 -15.26 -26.92 2.07
CA GLN A 120 -14.33 -27.20 0.98
C GLN A 120 -12.87 -26.91 1.38
N TYR A 121 -12.62 -25.81 2.10
CA TYR A 121 -11.29 -25.46 2.57
C TYR A 121 -10.73 -26.51 3.54
N THR A 122 -11.54 -27.01 4.49
CA THR A 122 -11.11 -28.03 5.44
C THR A 122 -10.84 -29.38 4.75
N SER A 123 -11.66 -29.78 3.77
CA SER A 123 -11.43 -31.01 3.01
C SER A 123 -10.15 -30.94 2.16
N GLU A 124 -9.93 -29.83 1.45
CA GLU A 124 -8.70 -29.61 0.68
C GLU A 124 -7.45 -29.61 1.58
N ARG A 125 -7.55 -29.02 2.78
CA ARG A 125 -6.46 -29.03 3.76
C ARG A 125 -6.18 -30.43 4.26
N GLN A 126 -7.21 -31.21 4.58
CA GLN A 126 -7.06 -32.58 5.06
C GLN A 126 -6.40 -33.47 4.01
N MET A 127 -6.86 -33.41 2.76
CA MET A 127 -6.24 -34.14 1.64
C MET A 127 -4.76 -33.80 1.44
N ARG A 128 -4.37 -32.51 1.58
CA ARG A 128 -2.96 -32.08 1.50
C ARG A 128 -2.10 -32.58 2.65
N MET A 129 -2.67 -32.77 3.84
CA MET A 129 -1.95 -33.34 4.99
C MET A 129 -1.75 -34.84 4.80
N GLU A 130 -2.78 -35.55 4.32
CA GLU A 130 -2.73 -36.97 4.02
C GLU A 130 -1.73 -37.29 2.89
N SER A 131 -1.70 -36.47 1.83
CA SER A 131 -0.74 -36.66 0.72
C SER A 131 0.71 -36.51 1.18
N LYS A 132 1.01 -35.51 2.03
CA LYS A 132 2.35 -35.31 2.58
C LYS A 132 2.77 -36.42 3.54
N GLY A 133 1.82 -36.95 4.33
CA GLY A 133 2.09 -38.09 5.23
C GLY A 133 2.46 -39.36 4.47
N ASN A 134 1.83 -39.60 3.33
CA ASN A 134 2.11 -40.75 2.45
C ASN A 134 3.40 -40.63 1.64
N GLU A 135 3.90 -39.41 1.39
CA GLU A 135 5.20 -39.19 0.75
C GLU A 135 6.34 -39.48 1.74
N LEU A 136 6.25 -38.98 2.98
CA LEU A 136 7.26 -39.25 4.01
C LEU A 136 7.36 -40.73 4.41
N SER A 137 6.27 -41.50 4.32
CA SER A 137 6.28 -42.94 4.66
C SER A 137 6.82 -43.84 3.56
N LYS A 138 6.94 -43.35 2.32
CA LYS A 138 7.54 -44.09 1.19
C LYS A 138 9.05 -43.93 1.09
N ASP A 139 9.60 -42.87 1.68
CA ASP A 139 11.02 -42.57 1.69
C ASP A 139 11.76 -43.12 2.94
N SER A 140 11.06 -43.89 3.80
CA SER A 140 11.60 -44.60 4.98
C SER A 140 11.58 -46.11 4.76
#